data_AF-A0AA38IAH6-F1
#
_entry.id   AF-A0AA38IAH6-F1
#
_cell.length_a   1.000
_cell.length_b   1.000
_cell.length_c   1.000
_cell.angle_alpha   90.00
_cell.angle_beta   90.00
_cell.angle_gamma   90.00
#
_symmetry.space_group_name_H-M   'P 1'
#
loop_
_entity.id
_entity.type
_entity.pdbx_description
1 polymer ?
#
loop_
_entity_poly.entity_id
_entity_poly.type
_entity_poly.pdbx_seq_one_letter_code
_entity_poly.pdbx_strand_id
1 'polypeptide(L)'
;MTDPIKTSIRTGIYPSFTFQYFTEDPALCVGEDFLFLSTRKPHGRASSTTIARWIRTTLQKAGIDTQIYGAHSTRHATTSAALRSGVIVSVEDIRKLAGWTGRSTVFEKFYNRPLSTQSVIPRVLLRTN
;
A
#
# COMPACT_ATOMS: atom_id res chain seq x y z
N MET A 1 -2.29 33.12 -17.35
CA MET A 1 -2.15 32.61 -15.97
C MET A 1 -3.38 31.77 -15.68
N THR A 2 -3.26 30.47 -15.87
CA THR A 2 -4.36 29.51 -15.74
C THR A 2 -4.43 29.00 -14.31
N ASP A 3 -5.52 29.31 -13.62
CA ASP A 3 -5.83 28.73 -12.32
C ASP A 3 -5.95 27.21 -12.42
N PRO A 4 -5.43 26.44 -11.43
CA PRO A 4 -5.63 25.00 -11.41
C PRO A 4 -7.10 24.69 -11.16
N ILE A 5 -7.65 23.83 -12.02
CA ILE A 5 -9.00 23.25 -11.88
C ILE A 5 -9.10 22.58 -10.52
N LYS A 6 -9.90 23.18 -9.64
CA LYS A 6 -10.34 22.60 -8.37
C LYS A 6 -11.28 21.42 -8.65
N THR A 7 -10.73 20.22 -8.81
CA THR A 7 -11.52 18.99 -8.88
C THR A 7 -11.93 18.54 -7.48
N SER A 8 -13.14 18.91 -7.07
CA SER A 8 -14.19 17.95 -6.67
C SER A 8 -15.35 18.73 -6.07
N ILE A 9 -16.44 18.73 -6.82
CA ILE A 9 -17.75 19.15 -6.32
C ILE A 9 -18.17 18.08 -5.30
N ARG A 10 -18.45 18.47 -4.06
CA ARG A 10 -18.90 17.60 -2.95
C ARG A 10 -20.38 17.21 -3.12
N THR A 11 -20.71 16.39 -4.10
CA THR A 11 -22.09 15.87 -4.32
C THR A 11 -22.12 14.40 -4.74
N GLY A 12 -21.28 13.57 -4.13
CA GLY A 12 -21.41 12.10 -4.20
C GLY A 12 -21.94 11.55 -2.89
N ILE A 13 -22.95 10.68 -2.93
CA ILE A 13 -23.26 9.79 -1.80
C ILE A 13 -22.05 8.86 -1.69
N TYR A 14 -21.18 9.11 -0.72
CA TYR A 14 -20.10 8.19 -0.41
C TYR A 14 -20.68 7.04 0.40
N PRO A 15 -20.30 5.77 0.13
CA PRO A 15 -20.58 4.71 1.06
C PRO A 15 -19.93 5.08 2.40
N SER A 16 -20.75 5.42 3.39
CA SER A 16 -20.26 5.57 4.75
C SER A 16 -19.75 4.21 5.18
N PHE A 17 -18.44 4.05 5.24
CA PHE A 17 -17.85 2.88 5.85
C PHE A 17 -18.13 2.96 7.35
N THR A 18 -19.25 2.35 7.75
CA THR A 18 -19.64 2.23 9.15
C THR A 18 -18.78 1.14 9.78
N PHE A 19 -17.58 1.50 10.23
CA PHE A 19 -16.82 0.62 11.11
C PHE A 19 -17.42 0.72 12.52
N GLN A 20 -17.76 -0.43 13.12
CA GLN A 20 -18.35 -0.53 14.47
C GLN A 20 -17.56 0.25 15.54
N TYR A 21 -16.24 0.35 15.37
CA TYR A 21 -15.35 1.15 16.21
C TYR A 21 -15.68 2.65 16.23
N PHE A 22 -16.18 3.23 15.12
CA PHE A 22 -16.54 4.66 15.04
C PHE A 22 -17.97 4.95 15.52
N THR A 23 -18.81 3.93 15.69
CA THR A 23 -20.16 4.09 16.26
C THR A 23 -20.17 4.14 17.78
N GLU A 24 -19.14 3.58 18.45
CA GLU A 24 -19.06 3.52 19.91
C GLU A 24 -18.49 4.82 20.54
N ASP A 25 -17.68 5.59 19.82
CA ASP A 25 -17.16 6.89 20.27
C ASP A 25 -17.19 7.94 19.12
N PRO A 26 -18.31 8.63 18.91
CA PRO A 26 -18.46 9.64 17.84
C PRO A 26 -17.51 10.83 17.98
N ALA A 27 -16.93 11.06 19.17
CA ALA A 27 -15.96 12.13 19.38
C ALA A 27 -14.58 11.81 18.75
N LEU A 28 -14.33 10.55 18.37
CA LEU A 28 -13.20 10.19 17.51
C LEU A 28 -13.40 10.61 16.05
N CYS A 29 -14.65 10.83 15.61
CA CYS A 29 -14.99 11.24 14.24
C CYS A 29 -14.81 12.75 14.02
N VAL A 30 -14.23 13.47 14.98
CA VAL A 30 -14.03 14.91 14.90
C VAL A 30 -12.84 15.22 13.99
N GLY A 31 -13.10 15.31 12.68
CA GLY A 31 -12.45 16.31 11.83
C GLY A 31 -11.53 15.84 10.69
N GLU A 32 -11.34 14.55 10.43
CA GLU A 32 -10.39 14.09 9.39
C GLU A 32 -11.05 13.18 8.34
N ASP A 33 -11.19 13.68 7.11
CA ASP A 33 -11.73 12.95 5.92
C ASP A 33 -10.69 11.96 5.33
N PHE A 34 -9.91 11.26 6.17
CA PHE A 34 -8.82 10.36 5.74
C PHE A 34 -8.98 8.93 6.25
N LEU A 35 -8.64 7.95 5.39
CA LEU A 35 -8.71 6.53 5.73
C LEU A 35 -7.74 6.11 6.86
N PHE A 36 -6.54 6.70 6.90
CA PHE A 36 -5.52 6.35 7.89
C PHE A 36 -5.43 7.41 8.98
N LEU A 37 -5.73 7.00 10.21
CA LEU A 37 -5.71 7.85 11.41
C LEU A 37 -4.64 7.39 12.40
N SER A 38 -4.06 8.32 13.14
CA SER A 38 -3.09 8.04 14.21
C SER A 38 -3.74 7.27 15.37
N THR A 39 -2.98 6.37 15.99
CA THR A 39 -3.45 5.59 17.15
C THR A 39 -3.42 6.37 18.47
N ARG A 40 -2.77 7.55 18.50
CA ARG A 40 -2.68 8.41 19.70
C ARG A 40 -3.66 9.57 19.59
N LYS A 41 -4.30 9.94 20.71
CA LYS A 41 -5.13 11.15 20.83
C LYS A 41 -4.25 12.42 20.74
N PRO A 42 -4.72 13.51 20.11
CA PRO A 42 -5.90 13.57 19.24
C PRO A 42 -5.67 12.76 17.95
N HIS A 43 -6.67 11.98 17.53
CA HIS A 43 -6.59 11.03 16.41
C HIS A 43 -6.59 11.73 15.04
N GLY A 44 -5.48 12.41 14.70
CA GLY A 44 -5.31 13.09 13.42
C GLY A 44 -4.90 12.15 12.27
N ARG A 45 -4.81 12.71 11.06
CA ARG A 45 -4.31 12.00 9.86
C ARG A 45 -2.94 11.35 10.10
N ALA A 46 -2.81 10.08 9.76
CA ALA A 46 -1.53 9.39 9.76
C ALA A 46 -0.62 9.93 8.65
N SER A 47 0.60 10.35 9.02
CA SER A 47 1.61 10.74 8.04
C SER A 47 2.13 9.53 7.25
N SER A 48 2.72 9.79 6.08
CA SER A 48 3.44 8.76 5.31
C SER A 48 4.53 8.08 6.13
N THR A 49 5.21 8.82 7.00
CA THR A 49 6.22 8.28 7.92
C THR A 49 5.63 7.34 8.96
N THR A 50 4.42 7.63 9.45
CA THR A 50 3.71 6.77 10.40
C THR A 50 3.31 5.45 9.75
N ILE A 51 2.74 5.51 8.55
CA ILE A 51 2.36 4.32 7.77
C ILE A 51 3.61 3.49 7.44
N ALA A 52 4.71 4.12 7.02
CA ALA A 52 5.97 3.43 6.76
C ALA A 52 6.53 2.73 8.00
N ARG A 53 6.36 3.33 9.19
CA ARG A 53 6.72 2.70 10.46
C ARG A 53 5.85 1.47 10.74
N TRP A 54 4.53 1.56 10.56
CA TRP A 54 3.64 0.40 10.75
C TRP A 54 4.04 -0.76 9.83
N ILE A 55 4.32 -0.49 8.56
CA ILE A 55 4.76 -1.53 7.61
C ILE A 55 6.08 -2.17 8.09
N ARG A 56 7.08 -1.37 8.48
CA ARG A 56 8.35 -1.91 9.00
C ARG A 56 8.13 -2.76 10.26
N THR A 57 7.32 -2.30 11.20
CA THR A 57 7.01 -3.07 12.41
C THR A 57 6.31 -4.38 12.07
N THR A 58 5.42 -4.40 11.07
CA THR A 58 4.79 -5.64 10.58
C THR A 58 5.81 -6.57 9.94
N LEU A 59 6.74 -6.06 9.14
CA LEU A 59 7.83 -6.85 8.55
C LEU A 59 8.74 -7.47 9.65
N GLN A 60 9.12 -6.68 10.66
CA GLN A 60 9.86 -7.18 11.83
C GLN A 60 9.13 -8.31 12.54
N LYS A 61 7.83 -8.14 12.79
CA LYS A 61 7.01 -9.18 13.43
C LYS A 61 6.89 -10.46 12.59
N ALA A 62 6.99 -10.34 11.27
CA ALA A 62 7.03 -11.47 10.35
C ALA A 62 8.43 -12.12 10.22
N GLY A 63 9.43 -11.65 10.99
CA GLY A 63 10.80 -12.17 10.94
C GLY A 63 11.61 -11.69 9.73
N ILE A 64 11.14 -10.65 9.03
CA ILE A 64 11.83 -10.09 7.87
C ILE A 64 12.81 -9.01 8.36
N ASP A 65 14.06 -9.08 7.88
CA ASP A 65 15.09 -8.10 8.23
C ASP A 65 14.77 -6.71 7.68
N THR A 66 14.42 -5.79 8.56
CA THR A 66 14.09 -4.40 8.19
C THR A 66 15.27 -3.47 7.93
N GLN A 67 16.51 -3.91 8.18
CA GLN A 67 17.69 -3.17 7.73
C GLN A 67 17.82 -3.25 6.21
N ILE A 68 17.38 -4.36 5.63
CA ILE A 68 17.40 -4.63 4.19
C ILE A 68 16.05 -4.28 3.55
N TYR A 69 14.94 -4.65 4.19
CA TYR A 69 13.60 -4.51 3.63
C TYR A 69 12.78 -3.42 4.33
N GLY A 70 12.53 -2.33 3.63
CA GLY A 70 11.73 -1.20 4.12
C GLY A 70 10.27 -1.24 3.65
N ALA A 71 9.51 -0.18 3.97
CA ALA A 71 8.12 -0.05 3.55
C ALA A 71 7.94 -0.09 2.02
N HIS A 72 8.88 0.51 1.27
CA HIS A 72 8.85 0.45 -0.20
C HIS A 72 9.11 -0.96 -0.75
N SER A 73 9.84 -1.80 -0.04
CA SER A 73 10.15 -3.17 -0.45
C SER A 73 8.88 -4.01 -0.62
N THR A 74 7.82 -3.73 0.15
CA THR A 74 6.50 -4.34 -0.04
C THR A 74 5.95 -4.06 -1.43
N ARG A 75 5.99 -2.79 -1.89
CA ARG A 75 5.57 -2.43 -3.25
C ARG A 75 6.40 -3.19 -4.28
N HIS A 76 7.72 -3.22 -4.13
CA HIS A 76 8.61 -3.97 -5.04
C HIS A 76 8.25 -5.46 -5.11
N ALA A 77 8.05 -6.09 -3.96
CA ALA A 77 7.71 -7.51 -3.88
C ALA A 77 6.35 -7.81 -4.51
N THR A 78 5.32 -7.00 -4.23
CA THR A 78 3.96 -7.20 -4.75
C THR A 78 3.92 -7.08 -6.27
N THR A 79 4.51 -6.04 -6.87
CA THR A 79 4.45 -5.87 -8.33
C THR A 79 5.17 -6.99 -9.07
N SER A 80 6.30 -7.44 -8.54
CA SER A 80 7.08 -8.54 -9.12
C SER A 80 6.42 -9.89 -8.89
N ALA A 81 5.75 -10.09 -7.76
CA ALA A 81 4.93 -11.28 -7.52
C ALA A 81 3.71 -11.33 -8.45
N ALA A 82 3.04 -10.20 -8.66
CA ALA A 82 1.90 -10.11 -9.57
C ALA A 82 2.28 -10.51 -11.01
N LEU A 83 3.42 -10.03 -11.51
CA LEU A 83 3.95 -10.45 -12.81
C LEU A 83 4.25 -11.95 -12.85
N ARG A 84 4.95 -12.49 -11.84
CA ARG A 84 5.29 -13.92 -11.78
C ARG A 84 4.08 -14.83 -11.66
N SER A 85 3.03 -14.38 -10.97
CA SER A 85 1.79 -15.13 -10.79
C SER A 85 0.89 -15.16 -12.03
N GLY A 86 1.22 -14.39 -13.07
CA GLY A 86 0.39 -14.26 -14.28
C GLY A 86 -0.89 -13.45 -14.09
N VAL A 87 -1.15 -12.92 -12.88
CA VAL A 87 -2.30 -12.03 -12.59
C VAL A 87 -2.23 -10.75 -13.43
N ILE A 88 -1.02 -10.26 -13.69
CA ILE A 88 -0.79 -9.18 -14.65
C ILE A 88 -0.07 -9.77 -15.87
N VAL A 89 -0.70 -9.62 -17.03
CA VAL A 89 -0.29 -10.29 -18.27
C VAL A 89 0.88 -9.56 -18.97
N SER A 90 1.00 -8.24 -18.79
CA SER A 90 2.04 -7.45 -19.46
C SER A 90 2.71 -6.41 -18.56
N VAL A 91 3.96 -6.05 -18.88
CA VAL A 91 4.67 -4.94 -18.23
C VAL A 91 3.96 -3.60 -18.49
N GLU A 92 3.23 -3.48 -19.60
CA GLU A 92 2.46 -2.28 -19.92
C GLU A 92 1.29 -2.08 -18.94
N ASP A 93 0.62 -3.15 -18.55
CA ASP A 93 -0.44 -3.10 -17.53
C ASP A 93 0.12 -2.72 -16.17
N ILE A 94 1.32 -3.22 -15.82
CA ILE A 94 2.04 -2.80 -14.61
C ILE A 94 2.34 -1.31 -14.65
N ARG A 95 2.82 -0.79 -15.78
CA ARG A 95 3.10 0.64 -15.94
C ARG A 95 1.84 1.47 -15.75
N LYS A 96 0.73 1.09 -16.38
CA LYS A 96 -0.57 1.77 -16.22
C LYS A 96 -1.05 1.75 -14.77
N LEU A 97 -1.03 0.60 -14.11
CA LEU A 97 -1.47 0.46 -12.71
C LEU A 97 -0.55 1.21 -11.73
N ALA A 98 0.74 1.29 -12.02
CA ALA A 98 1.70 2.00 -11.19
C ALA A 98 1.75 3.52 -11.46
N GLY A 99 1.02 4.01 -12.47
CA GLY A 99 1.04 5.41 -12.90
C GLY A 99 2.35 5.81 -13.60
N TRP A 100 3.02 4.86 -14.25
CA TRP A 100 4.24 5.10 -15.01
C TRP A 100 3.93 5.39 -16.48
N THR A 101 4.83 6.15 -17.11
CA THR A 101 4.79 6.35 -18.56
C THR A 101 5.05 5.02 -19.29
N GLY A 102 4.44 4.82 -20.46
CA GLY A 102 4.61 3.59 -21.25
C GLY A 102 6.07 3.31 -21.68
N ARG A 103 6.95 4.33 -21.64
CA ARG A 103 8.40 4.19 -21.91
C ARG A 103 9.24 3.99 -20.65
N SER A 104 8.61 3.86 -19.48
CA SER A 104 9.31 3.75 -18.20
C SER A 104 10.01 2.39 -18.05
N THR A 105 11.33 2.43 -17.87
CA THR A 105 12.16 1.26 -17.53
C THR A 105 12.28 1.05 -16.01
N VAL A 106 11.55 1.83 -15.21
CA VAL A 106 11.63 1.80 -13.73
C VAL A 106 11.27 0.42 -13.20
N PHE A 107 10.24 -0.21 -13.76
CA PHE A 107 9.83 -1.56 -13.37
C PHE A 107 10.96 -2.58 -13.55
N GLU A 108 11.49 -2.66 -14.77
CA GLU A 108 12.52 -3.61 -15.15
C GLU A 108 13.80 -3.42 -14.34
N LYS A 109 14.21 -2.16 -14.13
CA LYS A 109 15.46 -1.83 -13.43
C LYS A 109 15.38 -2.04 -11.92
N PHE A 110 14.28 -1.65 -11.29
CA PHE A 110 14.23 -1.55 -9.83
C PHE A 110 13.30 -2.56 -9.16
N TYR A 111 12.27 -3.04 -9.87
CA TYR A 111 11.21 -3.87 -9.29
C TYR A 111 11.36 -5.34 -9.71
N ASN A 112 11.58 -5.62 -10.99
CA ASN A 112 11.71 -6.98 -11.54
C ASN A 112 13.06 -7.63 -11.18
N ARG A 113 13.27 -7.89 -9.88
CA ARG A 113 14.47 -8.55 -9.37
C ARG A 113 14.25 -10.06 -9.29
N PRO A 114 15.27 -10.87 -9.63
CA PRO A 114 15.20 -12.31 -9.43
C PRO A 114 15.07 -12.64 -7.94
N LEU A 115 14.37 -13.72 -7.62
CA LEU A 115 14.31 -14.24 -6.26
C LEU A 115 15.69 -14.79 -5.89
N SER A 116 16.23 -14.43 -4.73
CA SER A 116 17.43 -15.09 -4.23
C SER A 116 17.09 -16.53 -3.87
N THR A 117 17.82 -17.48 -4.45
CA THR A 117 17.66 -18.93 -4.21
C THR A 117 18.07 -19.35 -2.79
N GLN A 118 18.47 -18.39 -1.95
CA GLN A 118 19.08 -18.60 -0.65
C GLN A 118 18.19 -18.06 0.45
N SER A 119 16.98 -18.60 0.55
CA SER A 119 16.21 -18.67 1.80
C SER A 119 15.05 -19.61 1.59
N VAL A 120 15.12 -20.76 2.27
CA VAL A 120 14.01 -21.68 2.46
C VAL A 120 13.01 -20.98 3.38
N ILE A 121 12.16 -20.12 2.82
CA ILE A 121 10.89 -19.80 3.47
C ILE A 121 9.94 -20.90 3.02
N PRO A 122 9.40 -21.73 3.94
CA PRO A 122 8.53 -22.80 3.54
C PRO A 122 7.31 -22.20 2.86
N ARG A 123 6.96 -22.83 1.74
CA ARG A 123 5.71 -22.66 0.99
C ARG A 123 4.51 -22.88 1.93
N VAL A 124 4.16 -21.85 2.68
CA VAL A 124 2.93 -21.71 3.46
C VAL A 124 2.31 -20.45 2.88
N LEU A 125 1.43 -20.50 1.89
CA LEU A 125 0.02 -20.83 2.07
C LEU A 125 -0.54 -21.35 0.73
N LEU A 126 -0.82 -22.65 0.61
CA LEU A 126 -1.89 -23.19 -0.25
C LEU A 126 -2.24 -24.61 0.22
N ARG A 127 -3.14 -24.71 1.21
CA ARG A 127 -4.21 -25.72 1.31
C ARG A 127 -4.93 -25.61 2.66
N THR A 128 -6.24 -25.43 2.62
CA THR A 128 -7.16 -26.24 3.42
C THR A 128 -8.41 -26.48 2.57
N ASN A 129 -8.95 -27.69 2.68
CA ASN A 129 -10.07 -28.27 1.93
C ASN A 129 -11.31 -27.37 1.83
#